data_AF-A0A0F8XQA1-F1
#
_entry.id   AF-A0A0F8XQA1-F1
#
_cell.length_a   1.000
_cell.length_b   1.000
_cell.length_c   1.000
_cell.angle_alpha   90.00
_cell.angle_beta   90.00
_cell.angle_gamma   90.00
#
_symmetry.space_group_name_H-M   'P 1'
#
loop_
_entity.id
_entity.type
_entity.pdbx_description
1 polymer ?
#
loop_
_entity_poly.entity_id
_entity_poly.type
_entity_poly.pdbx_seq_one_letter_code
_entity_poly.pdbx_strand_id
1 'polypeptide(L)'
;RLTQKIKEVAIREASKNGVPVSVLLGIWQAESAFDILALGDLNSDGAAFSYGIGQLHVKGAGGGIHPRKLLILEVNAGMSAGFLGRTFKAFPDSESLAISAYNQGIAGAKERGAKINSGYISTVQKYAKAFTNLDKEKPKARTYTVTKSDGAKGLWGIAIRFYQDGRLWEQIYAANKKLIGVDPNLIQPGMVLTIP
;
A
#
# COMPACT_ATOMS: atom_id res chain seq x y z
N ARG A 1 8.51 -12.90 6.27
CA ARG A 1 8.70 -12.49 7.70
C ARG A 1 8.38 -11.00 7.84
N LEU A 2 7.63 -10.61 8.88
CA LEU A 2 7.36 -9.20 9.16
C LEU A 2 8.64 -8.45 9.54
N THR A 3 9.05 -7.50 8.70
CA THR A 3 10.18 -6.60 8.95
C THR A 3 9.70 -5.26 9.49
N GLN A 4 10.62 -4.47 10.08
CA GLN A 4 10.31 -3.10 10.51
C GLN A 4 9.84 -2.23 9.33
N LYS A 5 10.48 -2.39 8.16
CA LYS A 5 10.08 -1.68 6.93
C LYS A 5 8.64 -2.00 6.51
N ILE A 6 8.24 -3.28 6.54
CA ILE A 6 6.86 -3.69 6.21
C ILE A 6 5.86 -3.09 7.21
N LYS A 7 6.20 -3.08 8.50
CA LYS A 7 5.34 -2.49 9.54
C LYS A 7 5.13 -0.98 9.31
N GLU A 8 6.20 -0.24 9.02
CA GLU A 8 6.12 1.20 8.76
C GLU A 8 5.32 1.52 7.49
N VAL A 9 5.49 0.71 6.44
CA VAL A 9 4.70 0.81 5.22
C VAL A 9 3.23 0.50 5.50
N ALA A 10 2.92 -0.54 6.28
CA ALA A 10 1.54 -0.87 6.66
C ALA A 10 0.86 0.28 7.40
N ILE A 11 1.51 0.84 8.43
CA ILE A 11 0.95 1.97 9.20
C ILE A 11 0.66 3.16 8.29
N ARG A 12 1.62 3.52 7.41
CA ARG A 12 1.46 4.63 6.47
C ARG A 12 0.30 4.40 5.49
N GLU A 13 0.30 3.27 4.80
CA GLU A 13 -0.70 3.01 3.76
C GLU A 13 -2.09 2.76 4.36
N ALA A 14 -2.19 2.16 5.54
CA ALA A 14 -3.45 2.00 6.26
C ALA A 14 -4.03 3.36 6.67
N SER A 15 -3.21 4.23 7.27
CA SER A 15 -3.62 5.59 7.65
C SER A 15 -4.07 6.41 6.44
N LYS A 16 -3.34 6.31 5.31
CA LYS A 16 -3.68 7.01 4.06
C LYS A 16 -5.04 6.57 3.48
N ASN A 17 -5.40 5.31 3.65
CA ASN A 17 -6.61 4.73 3.06
C ASN A 17 -7.77 4.55 4.05
N GLY A 18 -7.60 4.98 5.31
CA GLY A 18 -8.64 4.92 6.34
C GLY A 18 -9.03 3.50 6.73
N VAL A 19 -8.06 2.58 6.80
CA VAL A 19 -8.29 1.18 7.18
C VAL A 19 -7.50 0.80 8.43
N PRO A 20 -7.92 -0.20 9.22
CA PRO A 20 -7.14 -0.70 10.34
C PRO A 20 -5.80 -1.28 9.87
N VAL A 21 -4.71 -0.92 10.57
CA VAL A 21 -3.37 -1.47 10.33
C VAL A 21 -3.39 -2.98 10.56
N SER A 22 -4.13 -3.43 11.58
CA SER A 22 -4.27 -4.82 11.97
C SER A 22 -4.90 -5.67 10.86
N VAL A 23 -5.98 -5.20 10.24
CA VAL A 23 -6.64 -5.91 9.14
C VAL A 23 -5.74 -5.95 7.90
N LEU A 24 -5.06 -4.86 7.56
CA LEU A 24 -4.11 -4.83 6.44
C LEU A 24 -2.96 -5.83 6.64
N LEU A 25 -2.35 -5.87 7.83
CA LEU A 25 -1.30 -6.83 8.16
C LEU A 25 -1.85 -8.27 8.25
N GLY A 26 -3.08 -8.46 8.70
CA GLY A 26 -3.75 -9.75 8.71
C GLY A 26 -3.94 -10.31 7.30
N ILE A 27 -4.31 -9.44 6.34
CA ILE A 27 -4.37 -9.79 4.92
C ILE A 27 -2.98 -10.13 4.39
N TRP A 28 -1.96 -9.29 4.59
CA TRP A 28 -0.61 -9.58 4.09
C TRP A 28 0.01 -10.85 4.69
N GLN A 29 -0.34 -11.19 5.94
CA GLN A 29 0.05 -12.45 6.55
C GLN A 29 -0.66 -13.64 5.89
N ALA A 30 -1.95 -13.52 5.56
CA ALA A 30 -2.73 -14.56 4.89
C ALA A 30 -2.29 -14.76 3.43
N GLU A 31 -2.03 -13.67 2.71
CA GLU A 31 -1.75 -13.68 1.27
C GLU A 31 -0.32 -14.13 0.96
N SER A 32 0.67 -13.73 1.77
CA SER A 32 2.08 -13.95 1.42
C SER A 32 2.99 -14.32 2.59
N ALA A 33 2.46 -14.42 3.82
CA ALA A 33 3.30 -14.49 5.02
C ALA A 33 4.37 -13.37 5.08
N PHE A 34 4.00 -12.18 4.58
CA PHE A 34 4.86 -11.01 4.40
C PHE A 34 6.01 -11.19 3.41
N ASP A 35 5.92 -12.13 2.46
CA ASP A 35 6.87 -12.24 1.37
C ASP A 35 6.57 -11.21 0.28
N ILE A 36 7.48 -10.25 0.12
CA ILE A 36 7.36 -9.17 -0.87
C ILE A 36 7.53 -9.67 -2.30
N LEU A 37 8.14 -10.85 -2.48
CA LEU A 37 8.39 -11.46 -3.78
C LEU A 37 7.43 -12.61 -4.10
N ALA A 38 6.40 -12.81 -3.27
CA ALA A 38 5.45 -13.91 -3.43
C ALA A 38 4.79 -13.90 -4.83
N LEU A 39 4.73 -15.08 -5.42
CA LEU A 39 4.03 -15.34 -6.69
C LEU A 39 2.84 -16.24 -6.39
N GLY A 40 1.67 -15.87 -6.89
CA GLY A 40 0.47 -16.70 -6.83
C GLY A 40 0.49 -17.80 -7.89
N ASP A 41 -0.68 -18.39 -8.12
CA ASP A 41 -0.85 -19.46 -9.11
C ASP A 41 -0.34 -19.06 -10.49
N LEU A 42 0.29 -20.02 -11.17
CA LEU A 42 0.81 -19.84 -12.52
C LEU A 42 -0.25 -20.15 -13.57
N ASN A 43 -0.24 -19.38 -14.65
CA ASN A 43 -1.02 -19.68 -15.85
C ASN A 43 -0.32 -20.76 -16.71
N SER A 44 -0.94 -21.10 -17.84
CA SER A 44 -0.41 -22.08 -18.80
C SER A 44 0.97 -21.73 -19.36
N ASP A 45 1.32 -20.44 -19.34
CA ASP A 45 2.57 -19.91 -19.89
C ASP A 45 3.65 -19.76 -18.80
N GLY A 46 3.38 -20.22 -17.58
CA GLY A 46 4.28 -20.13 -16.43
C GLY A 46 4.35 -18.75 -15.77
N ALA A 47 3.47 -17.81 -16.13
CA ALA A 47 3.37 -16.50 -15.51
C ALA A 47 2.36 -16.50 -14.35
N ALA A 48 2.71 -15.88 -13.22
CA ALA A 48 1.82 -15.79 -12.08
C ALA A 48 0.63 -14.86 -12.34
N PHE A 49 -0.52 -15.16 -11.73
CA PHE A 49 -1.71 -14.31 -11.77
C PHE A 49 -1.68 -13.18 -10.73
N SER A 50 -1.00 -13.42 -9.61
CA SER A 50 -0.95 -12.51 -8.45
C SER A 50 0.48 -12.34 -7.96
N TYR A 51 0.79 -11.16 -7.43
CA TYR A 51 2.16 -10.78 -7.08
C TYR A 51 2.24 -10.05 -5.74
N GLY A 52 3.37 -10.25 -5.06
CA GLY A 52 3.84 -9.48 -3.93
C GLY A 52 3.05 -9.66 -2.64
N ILE A 53 3.28 -8.74 -1.71
CA ILE A 53 2.86 -8.87 -0.31
C ILE A 53 1.34 -9.00 -0.11
N GLY A 54 0.54 -8.35 -0.97
CA GLY A 54 -0.92 -8.43 -0.96
C GLY A 54 -1.51 -9.31 -2.06
N GLN A 55 -0.70 -10.13 -2.75
CA GLN A 55 -1.14 -11.03 -3.83
C GLN A 55 -2.08 -10.35 -4.84
N LEU A 56 -1.66 -9.21 -5.39
CA LEU A 56 -2.50 -8.43 -6.28
C LEU A 56 -2.62 -9.08 -7.66
N HIS A 57 -3.86 -9.47 -8.00
CA HIS A 57 -4.17 -10.09 -9.28
C HIS A 57 -4.01 -9.11 -10.45
N VAL A 58 -3.35 -9.53 -11.55
CA VAL A 58 -3.05 -8.68 -12.73
C VAL A 58 -4.27 -8.27 -13.54
N LYS A 59 -5.41 -8.96 -13.37
CA LYS A 59 -6.72 -8.54 -13.92
C LYS A 59 -7.62 -7.85 -12.88
N GLY A 60 -7.13 -7.70 -11.65
CA GLY A 60 -7.87 -7.14 -10.52
C GLY A 60 -7.17 -5.90 -9.98
N ALA A 61 -6.92 -5.87 -8.68
CA ALA A 61 -6.30 -4.72 -8.01
C ALA A 61 -4.88 -4.40 -8.52
N GLY A 62 -4.17 -5.35 -9.13
CA GLY A 62 -2.87 -5.14 -9.78
C GLY A 62 -2.95 -4.74 -11.26
N GLY A 63 -4.16 -4.57 -11.80
CA GLY A 63 -4.38 -4.28 -13.22
C GLY A 63 -3.71 -3.00 -13.71
N GLY A 64 -3.14 -3.06 -14.92
CA GLY A 64 -2.43 -1.94 -15.55
C GLY A 64 -1.01 -1.70 -15.03
N ILE A 65 -0.54 -2.50 -14.07
CA ILE A 65 0.83 -2.41 -13.54
C ILE A 65 1.66 -3.58 -14.07
N HIS A 66 2.87 -3.26 -14.55
CA HIS A 66 3.81 -4.27 -15.00
C HIS A 66 4.16 -5.22 -13.83
N PRO A 67 4.13 -6.56 -14.01
CA PRO A 67 4.30 -7.54 -12.92
C PRO A 67 5.53 -7.30 -12.03
N ARG A 68 6.69 -7.00 -12.61
CA ARG A 68 7.90 -6.66 -11.83
C ARG A 68 7.73 -5.49 -10.87
N LYS A 69 6.88 -4.51 -11.18
CA LYS A 69 6.59 -3.40 -10.25
C LYS A 69 5.71 -3.84 -9.08
N LEU A 70 4.87 -4.87 -9.25
CA LEU A 70 4.09 -5.46 -8.16
C LEU A 70 4.95 -6.23 -7.15
N LEU A 71 6.23 -6.50 -7.46
CA LEU A 71 7.20 -7.07 -6.51
C LEU A 71 7.93 -6.00 -5.68
N ILE A 72 7.67 -4.72 -5.95
CA ILE A 72 8.18 -3.61 -5.14
C ILE A 72 7.20 -3.41 -3.98
N LEU A 73 7.70 -3.52 -2.74
CA LEU A 73 6.89 -3.42 -1.52
C LEU A 73 6.01 -2.17 -1.52
N GLU A 74 6.57 -1.01 -1.83
CA GLU A 74 5.89 0.29 -1.78
C GLU A 74 4.74 0.37 -2.79
N VAL A 75 4.93 -0.20 -3.99
CA VAL A 75 3.91 -0.23 -5.04
C VAL A 75 2.79 -1.18 -4.62
N ASN A 76 3.15 -2.43 -4.26
CA ASN A 76 2.17 -3.45 -3.92
C ASN A 76 1.37 -3.08 -2.66
N ALA A 77 2.05 -2.63 -1.61
CA ALA A 77 1.42 -2.24 -0.36
C ALA A 77 0.45 -1.06 -0.55
N GLY A 78 0.85 -0.04 -1.30
CA GLY A 78 -0.02 1.12 -1.57
C GLY A 78 -1.27 0.73 -2.36
N MET A 79 -1.12 -0.12 -3.38
CA MET A 79 -2.25 -0.63 -4.16
C MET A 79 -3.15 -1.56 -3.33
N SER A 80 -2.56 -2.44 -2.53
CA SER A 80 -3.27 -3.34 -1.62
C SER A 80 -4.10 -2.56 -0.61
N ALA A 81 -3.49 -1.61 0.11
CA ALA A 81 -4.19 -0.80 1.10
C ALA A 81 -5.26 0.08 0.45
N GLY A 82 -4.99 0.64 -0.74
CA GLY A 82 -5.98 1.39 -1.51
C GLY A 82 -7.16 0.55 -1.97
N PHE A 83 -6.93 -0.71 -2.34
CA PHE A 83 -8.02 -1.63 -2.62
C PHE A 83 -8.81 -1.98 -1.36
N LEU A 84 -8.14 -2.30 -0.25
CA LEU A 84 -8.80 -2.53 1.04
C LEU A 84 -9.66 -1.33 1.46
N GLY A 85 -9.15 -0.10 1.33
CA GLY A 85 -9.93 1.12 1.62
C GLY A 85 -11.20 1.23 0.77
N ARG A 86 -11.14 0.86 -0.52
CA ARG A 86 -12.34 0.79 -1.37
C ARG A 86 -13.32 -0.29 -0.91
N THR A 87 -12.84 -1.44 -0.42
CA THR A 87 -13.73 -2.48 0.12
C THR A 87 -14.42 -2.03 1.41
N PHE A 88 -13.71 -1.39 2.34
CA PHE A 88 -14.30 -0.81 3.55
C PHE A 88 -15.32 0.27 3.21
N LYS A 89 -15.03 1.12 2.23
CA LYS A 89 -15.97 2.13 1.75
C LYS A 89 -17.22 1.54 1.10
N ALA A 90 -17.10 0.36 0.48
CA ALA A 90 -18.23 -0.35 -0.12
C ALA A 90 -19.09 -1.11 0.91
N PHE A 91 -18.51 -1.46 2.07
CA PHE A 91 -19.15 -2.22 3.14
C PHE A 91 -18.87 -1.59 4.52
N PRO A 92 -19.30 -0.34 4.77
CA PRO A 92 -18.94 0.41 5.98
C PRO A 92 -19.40 -0.27 7.27
N ASP A 93 -20.50 -1.02 7.22
CA ASP A 93 -21.10 -1.68 8.38
C ASP A 93 -20.67 -3.15 8.53
N SER A 94 -19.74 -3.64 7.70
CA SER A 94 -19.31 -5.05 7.73
C SER A 94 -17.86 -5.24 7.32
N GLU A 95 -16.98 -5.27 8.32
CA GLU A 95 -15.58 -5.64 8.15
C GLU A 95 -15.44 -7.02 7.47
N SER A 96 -16.26 -8.00 7.84
CA SER A 96 -16.23 -9.34 7.24
C SER A 96 -16.55 -9.31 5.74
N LEU A 97 -17.48 -8.46 5.28
CA LEU A 97 -17.73 -8.27 3.86
C LEU A 97 -16.60 -7.51 3.16
N ALA A 98 -16.00 -6.51 3.82
CA ALA A 98 -14.84 -5.81 3.29
C ALA A 98 -13.64 -6.75 3.10
N ILE A 99 -13.32 -7.57 4.10
CA ILE A 99 -12.29 -8.61 4.03
C ILE A 99 -12.64 -9.61 2.93
N SER A 100 -13.88 -10.09 2.88
CA SER A 100 -14.34 -11.00 1.82
C SER A 100 -14.10 -10.40 0.44
N ALA A 101 -14.48 -9.14 0.24
CA ALA A 101 -14.35 -8.40 -1.02
C ALA A 101 -12.90 -8.18 -1.44
N TYR A 102 -11.94 -8.17 -0.50
CA TYR A 102 -10.53 -8.16 -0.86
C TYR A 102 -10.16 -9.40 -1.68
N ASN A 103 -10.66 -10.57 -1.29
CA ASN A 103 -10.38 -11.84 -1.96
C ASN A 103 -11.23 -12.04 -3.24
N GLN A 104 -12.54 -11.76 -3.20
CA GLN A 104 -13.44 -12.07 -4.33
C GLN A 104 -13.90 -10.85 -5.14
N GLY A 105 -13.36 -9.66 -4.85
CA GLY A 105 -13.82 -8.40 -5.42
C GLY A 105 -15.10 -7.86 -4.80
N ILE A 106 -15.32 -6.56 -4.93
CA ILE A 106 -16.49 -5.86 -4.38
C ILE A 106 -17.80 -6.36 -5.00
N ALA A 107 -17.84 -6.53 -6.33
CA ALA A 107 -19.03 -7.04 -7.02
C ALA A 107 -19.38 -8.47 -6.57
N GLY A 108 -18.35 -9.34 -6.48
CA GLY A 108 -18.52 -10.70 -5.99
C GLY A 108 -19.04 -10.75 -4.56
N ALA A 109 -18.50 -9.91 -3.66
CA ALA A 109 -18.98 -9.84 -2.28
C ALA A 109 -20.41 -9.30 -2.16
N LYS A 110 -20.86 -8.41 -3.05
CA LYS A 110 -22.26 -7.96 -3.10
C LYS A 110 -23.21 -9.09 -3.51
N GLU A 111 -22.80 -9.90 -4.48
CA GLU A 111 -23.61 -11.00 -5.02
C GLU A 111 -23.64 -12.22 -4.09
N ARG A 112 -22.47 -12.68 -3.65
CA ARG A 112 -22.29 -13.95 -2.92
C ARG A 112 -22.22 -13.78 -1.41
N GLY A 113 -22.07 -12.54 -0.93
CA GLY A 113 -21.94 -12.24 0.49
C GLY A 113 -20.63 -12.76 1.12
N ALA A 114 -20.54 -12.63 2.44
CA ALA A 114 -19.33 -12.99 3.19
C ALA A 114 -19.16 -14.51 3.39
N LYS A 115 -20.26 -15.27 3.43
CA LYS A 115 -20.26 -16.69 3.82
C LYS A 115 -19.36 -17.56 2.94
N ILE A 116 -19.31 -17.25 1.63
CA ILE A 116 -18.49 -17.99 0.66
C ILE A 116 -16.99 -17.96 1.01
N ASN A 117 -16.52 -16.88 1.65
CA ASN A 117 -15.13 -16.67 2.05
C ASN A 117 -14.93 -16.75 3.56
N SER A 118 -15.80 -17.48 4.28
CA SER A 118 -15.74 -17.60 5.74
C SER A 118 -14.38 -18.07 6.27
N GLY A 119 -13.73 -19.04 5.59
CA GLY A 119 -12.39 -19.51 5.93
C GLY A 119 -11.32 -18.42 5.78
N TYR A 120 -11.36 -17.66 4.68
CA TYR A 120 -10.45 -16.53 4.46
C TYR A 120 -10.66 -15.43 5.51
N ILE A 121 -11.91 -15.06 5.78
CA ILE A 121 -12.25 -14.06 6.81
C ILE A 121 -11.73 -14.48 8.18
N SER A 122 -11.99 -15.72 8.59
CA SER A 122 -11.52 -16.26 9.87
C SER A 122 -9.99 -16.21 9.98
N THR A 123 -9.30 -16.56 8.89
CA THR A 123 -7.84 -16.54 8.81
C THR A 123 -7.28 -15.11 8.96
N VAL A 124 -7.82 -14.16 8.20
CA VAL A 124 -7.41 -12.75 8.28
C VAL A 124 -7.67 -12.19 9.67
N GLN A 125 -8.85 -12.42 10.25
CA GLN A 125 -9.19 -11.95 11.59
C GLN A 125 -8.30 -12.57 12.66
N LYS A 126 -7.95 -13.85 12.54
CA LYS A 126 -6.98 -14.52 13.42
C LYS A 126 -5.62 -13.82 13.36
N TYR A 127 -5.11 -13.51 12.18
CA TYR A 127 -3.83 -12.81 12.05
C TYR A 127 -3.91 -11.35 12.51
N ALA A 128 -5.00 -10.64 12.21
CA ALA A 128 -5.21 -9.25 12.60
C ALA A 128 -5.14 -9.05 14.12
N LYS A 129 -5.64 -10.03 14.91
CA LYS A 129 -5.54 -10.00 16.38
C LYS A 129 -4.12 -9.79 16.90
N ALA A 130 -3.09 -10.24 16.19
CA ALA A 130 -1.69 -10.06 16.57
C ALA A 130 -1.17 -8.62 16.37
N PHE A 131 -1.95 -7.75 15.75
CA PHE A 131 -1.53 -6.42 15.29
C PHE A 131 -2.45 -5.28 15.75
N THR A 132 -3.46 -5.55 16.58
CA THR A 132 -4.44 -4.55 17.04
C THR A 132 -3.82 -3.37 17.80
N ASN A 133 -2.67 -3.60 18.44
CA ASN A 133 -1.90 -2.53 19.07
C ASN A 133 -1.41 -1.48 18.06
N LEU A 134 -1.20 -1.88 16.79
CA LEU A 134 -0.73 -0.99 15.74
C LEU A 134 -1.83 -0.10 15.15
N ASP A 135 -3.11 -0.37 15.42
CA ASP A 135 -4.22 0.49 14.94
C ASP A 135 -4.19 1.89 15.56
N LYS A 136 -3.51 2.06 16.69
CA LYS A 136 -3.32 3.34 17.38
C LYS A 136 -2.05 4.07 16.92
N GLU A 137 -1.18 3.40 16.17
CA GLU A 137 0.09 3.96 15.72
C GLU A 137 -0.13 4.97 14.60
N LYS A 138 0.60 6.07 14.66
CA LYS A 138 0.58 7.09 13.61
C LYS A 138 1.77 6.91 12.67
N PRO A 139 1.63 7.18 11.37
CA PRO A 139 2.76 7.19 10.46
C PRO A 139 3.83 8.16 10.97
N LYS A 140 5.08 7.69 11.06
CA LYS A 140 6.20 8.56 11.36
C LYS A 140 6.46 9.46 10.16
N ALA A 141 6.65 10.76 10.41
CA ALA A 141 7.09 11.68 9.38
C ALA A 141 8.44 11.20 8.83
N ARG A 142 8.51 11.03 7.51
CA ARG A 142 9.78 10.77 6.83
C ARG A 142 10.35 12.11 6.41
N THR A 143 11.66 12.25 6.52
CA THR A 143 12.36 13.41 5.98
C THR A 143 13.42 12.99 4.99
N TYR A 144 13.75 13.90 4.08
CA TYR A 144 14.80 13.70 3.09
C TYR A 144 15.62 14.98 2.98
N THR A 145 16.92 14.85 3.19
CA THR A 145 17.87 15.94 2.92
C THR A 145 18.17 15.97 1.43
N VAL A 146 17.81 17.07 0.77
CA VAL A 146 18.09 17.32 -0.64
C VAL A 146 19.60 17.23 -0.87
N THR A 147 19.98 16.51 -1.92
CA THR A 147 21.37 16.32 -2.32
C THR A 147 21.69 17.13 -3.57
N LYS A 148 22.98 17.30 -3.90
CA LYS A 148 23.40 17.96 -5.15
C LYS A 148 22.82 17.28 -6.40
N SER A 149 22.62 15.95 -6.39
CA SER A 149 22.05 15.22 -7.52
C SER A 149 20.56 15.48 -7.76
N ASP A 150 19.84 16.05 -6.79
CA ASP A 150 18.42 16.35 -6.93
C ASP A 150 18.17 17.63 -7.73
N GLY A 151 19.17 18.52 -7.87
CA GLY A 151 19.02 19.78 -8.61
C GLY A 151 18.58 19.58 -10.07
N ALA A 152 19.00 18.48 -10.72
CA ALA A 152 18.60 18.17 -12.10
C ALA A 152 17.21 17.51 -12.20
N LYS A 153 16.74 16.85 -11.14
CA LYS A 153 15.49 16.06 -11.17
C LYS A 153 14.34 16.72 -10.39
N GLY A 154 14.65 17.70 -9.56
CA GLY A 154 13.70 18.40 -8.71
C GLY A 154 12.91 17.48 -7.79
N LEU A 155 11.74 17.97 -7.37
CA LEU A 155 10.78 17.20 -6.59
C LEU A 155 10.26 15.96 -7.34
N TRP A 156 10.28 15.97 -8.68
CA TRP A 156 9.90 14.82 -9.50
C TRP A 156 10.81 13.61 -9.26
N GLY A 157 12.13 13.81 -9.26
CA GLY A 157 13.10 12.76 -8.95
C GLY A 157 12.95 12.22 -7.54
N ILE A 158 12.69 13.11 -6.58
CA ILE A 158 12.45 12.74 -5.18
C ILE A 158 11.15 11.92 -5.08
N ALA A 159 10.09 12.32 -5.79
CA ALA A 159 8.83 11.58 -5.82
C ALA A 159 8.99 10.18 -6.43
N ILE A 160 9.76 10.04 -7.52
CA ILE A 160 10.10 8.72 -8.06
C ILE A 160 10.83 7.88 -7.01
N ARG A 161 11.81 8.46 -6.30
CA ARG A 161 12.58 7.74 -5.28
C ARG A 161 11.71 7.19 -4.16
N PHE A 162 10.79 7.99 -3.63
CA PHE A 162 10.02 7.64 -2.44
C PHE A 162 8.67 6.99 -2.70
N TYR A 163 8.07 7.27 -3.86
CA TYR A 163 6.73 6.79 -4.20
C TYR A 163 6.69 5.91 -5.45
N GLN A 164 7.79 5.78 -6.19
CA GLN A 164 7.83 5.11 -7.50
C GLN A 164 6.89 5.76 -8.53
N ASP A 165 6.46 7.01 -8.28
CA ASP A 165 5.59 7.80 -9.13
C ASP A 165 5.98 9.29 -9.03
N GLY A 166 6.53 9.82 -10.12
CA GLY A 166 6.96 11.21 -10.20
C GLY A 166 5.82 12.21 -10.08
N ARG A 167 4.58 11.82 -10.42
CA ARG A 167 3.40 12.69 -10.35
C ARG A 167 3.05 13.09 -8.91
N LEU A 168 3.59 12.37 -7.92
CA LEU A 168 3.38 12.66 -6.50
C LEU A 168 4.31 13.77 -5.97
N TRP A 169 5.09 14.43 -6.84
CA TRP A 169 5.92 15.57 -6.47
C TRP A 169 5.12 16.72 -5.84
N GLU A 170 3.88 16.92 -6.26
CA GLU A 170 2.99 17.95 -5.71
C GLU A 170 2.69 17.73 -4.23
N GLN A 171 2.64 16.47 -3.77
CA GLN A 171 2.45 16.14 -2.36
C GLN A 171 3.67 16.56 -1.52
N ILE A 172 4.87 16.36 -2.07
CA ILE A 172 6.11 16.83 -1.43
C ILE A 172 6.12 18.36 -1.40
N TYR A 173 5.78 19.02 -2.51
CA TYR A 173 5.73 20.49 -2.53
C TYR A 173 4.72 21.04 -1.52
N ALA A 174 3.49 20.51 -1.48
CA ALA A 174 2.46 20.96 -0.56
C ALA A 174 2.88 20.82 0.91
N ALA A 175 3.53 19.71 1.28
CA ALA A 175 4.05 19.49 2.63
C ALA A 175 5.21 20.44 3.00
N ASN A 176 5.93 20.96 2.01
CA ASN A 176 7.15 21.76 2.22
C ASN A 176 7.04 23.20 1.69
N LYS A 177 5.84 23.67 1.34
CA LYS A 177 5.63 24.99 0.71
C LYS A 177 6.20 26.14 1.54
N LYS A 178 6.14 26.04 2.87
CA LYS A 178 6.73 27.02 3.80
C LYS A 178 8.26 27.08 3.73
N LEU A 179 8.90 25.95 3.42
CA LEU A 179 10.35 25.82 3.31
C LEU A 179 10.86 26.18 1.90
N ILE A 180 10.14 25.74 0.86
CA ILE A 180 10.55 25.90 -0.55
C ILE A 180 10.18 27.29 -1.09
N GLY A 181 9.08 27.88 -0.62
CA GLY A 181 8.55 29.13 -1.14
C GLY A 181 7.62 28.93 -2.35
N VAL A 182 7.42 30.01 -3.11
CA VAL A 182 6.42 30.07 -4.19
C VAL A 182 6.79 29.26 -5.43
N ASP A 183 8.09 29.07 -5.70
CA ASP A 183 8.56 28.29 -6.84
C ASP A 183 8.99 26.89 -6.39
N PRO A 184 8.25 25.82 -6.79
CA PRO A 184 8.56 24.44 -6.41
C PRO A 184 9.90 23.93 -6.94
N ASN A 185 10.54 24.61 -7.89
CA ASN A 185 11.83 24.22 -8.46
C ASN A 185 13.03 24.69 -7.62
N LEU A 186 12.82 25.58 -6.64
CA LEU A 186 13.89 26.17 -5.81
C LEU A 186 14.29 25.29 -4.63
N ILE A 187 14.45 23.98 -4.84
CA ILE A 187 15.05 23.10 -3.83
C ILE A 187 16.58 23.22 -3.85
N GLN A 188 17.20 23.27 -2.67
CA GLN A 188 18.65 23.41 -2.52
C GLN A 188 19.24 22.27 -1.71
N PRO A 189 20.48 21.83 -2.00
CA PRO A 189 21.17 20.84 -1.18
C PRO A 189 21.20 21.25 0.30
N GLY A 190 20.91 20.30 1.19
CA GLY A 190 20.82 20.53 2.63
C GLY A 190 19.41 20.87 3.13
N MET A 191 18.46 21.24 2.27
CA MET A 191 17.06 21.38 2.66
C MET A 191 16.51 20.04 3.16
N VAL A 192 15.86 20.04 4.32
CA VAL A 192 15.23 18.85 4.89
C VAL A 192 13.74 18.87 4.56
N LEU A 193 13.35 18.09 3.56
CA LEU A 193 11.96 17.99 3.10
C LEU A 193 11.21 16.94 3.91
N THR A 194 9.97 17.24 4.29
CA THR A 194 8.98 16.25 4.72
C THR A 194 8.54 15.42 3.51
N ILE A 195 8.55 14.10 3.65
CA ILE A 195 8.05 13.14 2.66
C ILE A 195 6.80 12.47 3.24
N PRO A 196 5.59 12.93 2.83
CA PRO A 196 4.33 12.32 3.24
C PRO A 196 4.25 10.81 3.01
#